data_AF-A0A645EPF5-F1
#
_entry.id   AF-A0A645EPF5-F1
#
_cell.length_a   1.000
_cell.length_b   1.000
_cell.length_c   1.000
_cell.angle_alpha   90.00
_cell.angle_beta   90.00
_cell.angle_gamma   90.00
#
_symmetry.space_group_name_H-M   'P 1'
#
loop_
_entity.id
_entity.type
_entity.pdbx_description
1 polymer ?
#
loop_
_entity_poly.entity_id
_entity_poly.type
_entity_poly.pdbx_seq_one_letter_code
_entity_poly.pdbx_strand_id
1 'polypeptide(L)'
;MTNHQKGYRRDRQVIETITEWGTMDTEQLTLMFYPSIQVARRRLRIMSNKGKLNRFRDAVEMPYSYYIKQYSQTRIALNWIRLWLKMKHCRSWEVIESFDYETNTAVTRNTVGNSAKTYTVLYNVNRKTWIGENVIIIYDTEQQKREAFKRIKGILLTIDDIKEGLKCVKCS
;
A
#
# COMPACT_ATOMS: atom_id res chain seq x y z
N MET A 1 20.69 -9.86 -20.35
CA MET A 1 19.21 -9.88 -20.27
C MET A 1 18.66 -8.72 -21.07
N THR A 2 17.93 -8.97 -22.16
CA THR A 2 17.44 -7.91 -23.06
C THR A 2 16.33 -7.08 -22.41
N ASN A 3 16.09 -5.86 -22.90
CA ASN A 3 15.00 -5.00 -22.39
C ASN A 3 13.62 -5.67 -22.46
N HIS A 4 13.43 -6.54 -23.46
CA HIS A 4 12.21 -7.33 -23.63
C HIS A 4 12.03 -8.37 -22.52
N GLN A 5 13.09 -9.12 -22.20
CA GLN A 5 13.09 -10.09 -21.09
C GLN A 5 12.86 -9.41 -19.72
N LYS A 6 13.46 -8.24 -19.50
CA LYS A 6 13.21 -7.43 -18.29
C LYS A 6 11.74 -6.99 -18.18
N GLY A 7 11.11 -6.67 -19.31
CA GLY A 7 9.69 -6.32 -19.38
C GLY A 7 8.77 -7.47 -18.94
N TYR A 8 8.99 -8.67 -19.46
CA TYR A 8 8.19 -9.84 -19.07
C TYR A 8 8.34 -10.24 -17.62
N ARG A 9 9.58 -10.18 -17.09
CA ARG A 9 9.82 -10.46 -15.66
C ARG A 9 9.04 -9.49 -14.78
N ARG A 10 9.07 -8.19 -15.08
CA ARG A 10 8.34 -7.18 -14.31
C ARG A 10 6.82 -7.38 -14.40
N ASP A 11 6.29 -7.62 -15.59
CA ASP A 11 4.86 -7.86 -15.77
C ASP A 11 4.38 -9.07 -14.98
N ARG A 12 5.19 -10.14 -14.94
CA ARG A 12 4.93 -11.31 -14.11
C ARG A 12 4.89 -10.95 -12.62
N GLN A 13 5.87 -10.18 -12.14
CA GLN A 13 5.89 -9.71 -10.74
C GLN A 13 4.66 -8.85 -10.40
N VAL A 14 4.23 -7.99 -11.32
CA VAL A 14 3.00 -7.19 -11.15
C VAL A 14 1.78 -8.09 -11.03
N ILE A 15 1.64 -9.10 -11.90
CA ILE A 15 0.51 -10.04 -11.87
C ILE A 15 0.53 -10.85 -10.57
N GLU A 16 1.68 -11.39 -10.18
CA GLU A 16 1.86 -12.14 -8.94
C GLU A 16 1.47 -11.29 -7.72
N THR A 17 1.92 -10.03 -7.67
CA THR A 17 1.61 -9.11 -6.58
C THR A 17 0.12 -8.75 -6.54
N ILE A 18 -0.50 -8.45 -7.68
CA ILE A 18 -1.95 -8.17 -7.74
C ILE A 18 -2.76 -9.42 -7.38
N THR A 19 -2.27 -10.62 -7.74
CA THR A 19 -2.91 -11.88 -7.35
C THR A 19 -2.89 -12.06 -5.83
N GLU A 20 -1.77 -11.75 -5.18
CA GLU A 20 -1.59 -11.88 -3.73
C GLU A 20 -2.32 -10.75 -2.96
N TRP A 21 -2.21 -9.50 -3.40
CA TRP A 21 -2.65 -8.31 -2.64
C TRP A 21 -4.04 -7.82 -3.07
N GLY A 22 -4.59 -8.34 -4.16
CA GLY A 22 -5.92 -8.03 -4.66
C GLY A 22 -5.96 -6.84 -5.61
N THR A 23 -6.25 -5.64 -5.08
CA THR A 23 -6.38 -4.41 -5.89
C THR A 23 -5.25 -3.45 -5.56
N MET A 24 -4.59 -2.92 -6.58
CA MET A 24 -3.54 -1.91 -6.42
C MET A 24 -3.73 -0.74 -7.36
N ASP A 25 -3.40 0.47 -6.91
CA ASP A 25 -3.44 1.64 -7.77
C ASP A 25 -2.14 1.83 -8.59
N THR A 26 -2.19 2.74 -9.56
CA THR A 26 -1.07 3.06 -10.44
C THR A 26 0.16 3.52 -9.66
N GLU A 27 -0.02 4.29 -8.59
CA GLU A 27 1.07 4.89 -7.82
C GLU A 27 1.78 3.83 -6.97
N GLN A 28 1.03 2.92 -6.33
CA GLN A 28 1.56 1.77 -5.60
C GLN A 28 2.42 0.89 -6.50
N LEU A 29 1.89 0.51 -7.68
CA LEU A 29 2.63 -0.30 -8.64
C LEU A 29 3.86 0.45 -9.18
N THR A 30 3.74 1.77 -9.37
CA THR A 30 4.87 2.62 -9.75
C THR A 30 5.96 2.60 -8.70
N LEU A 31 5.59 2.71 -7.43
CA LEU A 31 6.54 2.71 -6.32
C LEU A 31 7.35 1.41 -6.27
N MET A 32 6.68 0.27 -6.48
CA MET A 32 7.28 -1.06 -6.36
C MET A 32 8.09 -1.50 -7.58
N PHE A 33 7.59 -1.27 -8.80
CA PHE A 33 8.09 -2.00 -9.98
C PHE A 33 8.66 -1.10 -11.07
N TYR A 34 8.33 0.19 -11.07
CA TYR A 34 8.62 1.07 -12.20
C TYR A 34 9.52 2.25 -11.80
N PRO A 35 10.40 2.70 -12.71
CA PRO A 35 11.26 3.85 -12.44
C PRO A 35 10.46 5.17 -12.44
N SER A 36 9.35 5.24 -13.18
CA SER A 36 8.51 6.44 -13.26
C SER A 36 7.04 6.11 -13.54
N ILE A 37 6.18 7.08 -13.23
CA ILE A 37 4.73 6.97 -13.43
C ILE A 37 4.35 6.85 -14.91
N GLN A 38 5.09 7.50 -15.81
CA GLN A 38 4.85 7.44 -17.25
C GLN A 38 5.09 6.03 -17.78
N VAL A 39 6.17 5.38 -17.33
CA VAL A 39 6.49 3.99 -17.69
C VAL A 39 5.43 3.03 -17.14
N ALA A 40 5.04 3.21 -15.88
CA ALA A 40 3.98 2.40 -15.24
C ALA A 40 2.67 2.50 -16.02
N ARG A 41 2.15 3.71 -16.25
CA ARG A 41 0.89 3.96 -16.98
C ARG A 41 0.91 3.31 -18.37
N ARG A 42 1.99 3.48 -19.14
CA ARG A 42 2.13 2.86 -20.46
C ARG A 42 2.09 1.34 -20.37
N ARG A 43 2.84 0.73 -19.45
CA ARG A 43 2.94 -0.73 -19.36
C ARG A 43 1.68 -1.37 -18.83
N LEU A 44 1.09 -0.80 -17.78
CA LEU A 44 -0.16 -1.30 -17.18
C LEU A 44 -1.33 -1.18 -18.16
N ARG A 45 -1.38 -0.12 -18.97
CA ARG A 45 -2.36 -0.01 -20.08
C ARG A 45 -2.19 -1.16 -21.08
N ILE A 46 -0.96 -1.51 -21.48
CA ILE A 46 -0.71 -2.63 -22.38
C ILE A 46 -1.16 -3.95 -21.77
N MET A 47 -0.86 -4.19 -20.48
CA MET A 47 -1.28 -5.41 -19.79
C MET A 47 -2.81 -5.52 -19.70
N SER A 48 -3.49 -4.40 -19.42
CA SER A 48 -4.94 -4.36 -19.37
C SER A 48 -5.59 -4.57 -20.74
N ASN A 49 -5.07 -3.91 -21.79
CA ASN A 49 -5.56 -4.12 -23.16
C ASN A 49 -5.36 -5.56 -23.65
N LYS A 50 -4.37 -6.29 -23.11
CA LYS A 50 -4.13 -7.71 -23.39
C LYS A 50 -4.97 -8.65 -22.51
N GLY A 51 -5.90 -8.13 -21.71
CA GLY A 51 -6.75 -8.91 -20.81
C GLY A 51 -6.01 -9.56 -19.64
N LYS A 52 -4.78 -9.12 -19.32
CA LYS A 52 -4.02 -9.65 -18.17
C LYS A 52 -4.43 -9.02 -16.84
N LEU A 53 -4.98 -7.81 -16.89
CA LEU A 53 -5.45 -7.06 -15.73
C LEU A 53 -6.75 -6.34 -16.10
N ASN A 54 -7.69 -6.31 -15.17
CA ASN A 54 -8.78 -5.36 -15.22
C ASN A 54 -8.29 -4.00 -14.72
N ARG A 55 -8.88 -2.92 -15.23
CA ARG A 55 -8.60 -1.56 -14.78
C ARG A 55 -9.89 -0.81 -14.50
N PHE A 56 -9.91 -0.04 -13.43
CA PHE A 56 -11.01 0.83 -13.03
C PHE A 56 -10.47 2.18 -12.60
N ARG A 57 -11.30 3.22 -12.65
CA ARG A 57 -10.98 4.54 -12.10
C ARG A 57 -12.29 5.19 -11.67
N ASP A 58 -12.32 5.64 -10.42
CA ASP A 58 -13.53 6.19 -9.79
C ASP A 58 -13.82 7.61 -10.29
N ALA A 59 -12.83 8.50 -10.22
CA ALA A 59 -12.91 9.87 -10.72
C ALA A 59 -11.73 10.19 -11.66
N VAL A 60 -11.88 11.18 -12.53
CA VAL A 60 -10.86 11.51 -13.56
C VAL A 60 -9.51 11.85 -12.94
N GLU A 61 -9.55 12.50 -11.78
CA GLU A 61 -8.43 12.98 -10.98
C GLU A 61 -7.70 11.84 -10.25
N MET A 62 -8.36 10.70 -10.05
CA MET A 62 -7.79 9.55 -9.34
C MET A 62 -6.93 8.67 -10.25
N PRO A 63 -5.89 8.00 -9.68
CA PRO A 63 -5.13 7.02 -10.43
C PRO A 63 -6.01 5.82 -10.83
N TYR A 64 -5.66 5.16 -11.93
CA TYR A 64 -6.29 3.88 -12.26
C TYR A 64 -5.93 2.83 -11.19
N SER A 65 -6.92 2.02 -10.84
CA SER A 65 -6.79 0.81 -10.04
C SER A 65 -6.73 -0.42 -10.95
N TYR A 66 -5.93 -1.41 -10.56
CA TYR A 66 -5.71 -2.65 -11.30
C TYR A 66 -6.00 -3.84 -10.40
N TYR A 67 -6.70 -4.83 -10.96
CA TYR A 67 -7.14 -6.03 -10.25
C TYR A 67 -7.31 -7.20 -11.23
N ILE A 68 -7.35 -8.43 -10.71
CA ILE A 68 -7.60 -9.64 -11.53
C ILE A 68 -9.03 -10.13 -11.31
N LYS A 69 -9.42 -10.39 -10.06
CA LYS A 69 -10.74 -10.95 -9.73
C LYS A 69 -11.77 -9.88 -9.39
N GLN A 70 -11.48 -9.06 -8.38
CA GLN A 70 -12.43 -8.09 -7.83
C GLN A 70 -11.73 -6.80 -7.44
N TYR A 71 -12.38 -5.68 -7.75
CA TYR A 71 -11.97 -4.35 -7.31
C TYR A 71 -12.35 -4.13 -5.83
N SER A 72 -11.42 -3.57 -5.04
CA SER A 72 -11.66 -3.19 -3.66
C SER A 72 -10.90 -1.92 -3.29
N GLN A 73 -11.63 -0.85 -2.97
CA GLN A 73 -11.04 0.40 -2.49
C GLN A 73 -10.35 0.22 -1.14
N THR A 74 -10.92 -0.59 -0.24
CA THR A 74 -10.31 -0.92 1.05
C THR A 74 -8.94 -1.57 0.88
N ARG A 75 -8.78 -2.49 -0.10
CA ARG A 75 -7.48 -3.11 -0.41
C ARG A 75 -6.44 -2.07 -0.83
N ILE A 76 -6.83 -1.06 -1.61
CA ILE A 76 -5.91 0.03 -2.00
C ILE A 76 -5.41 0.76 -0.75
N ALA A 77 -6.29 1.13 0.17
CA ALA A 77 -5.90 1.81 1.41
C ALA A 77 -4.96 0.95 2.27
N LEU A 78 -5.28 -0.33 2.47
CA LEU A 78 -4.45 -1.27 3.23
C LEU A 78 -3.07 -1.50 2.58
N ASN A 79 -3.03 -1.57 1.24
CA ASN A 79 -1.78 -1.72 0.50
C ASN A 79 -0.85 -0.52 0.67
N TRP A 80 -1.39 0.70 0.84
CA TRP A 80 -0.57 1.87 1.17
C TRP A 80 0.11 1.72 2.54
N ILE A 81 -0.56 1.19 3.56
CA ILE A 81 0.09 0.89 4.83
C ILE A 81 1.13 -0.20 4.68
N ARG A 82 0.83 -1.28 3.96
CA ARG A 82 1.81 -2.35 3.75
C ARG A 82 3.10 -1.81 3.12
N LEU A 83 2.98 -0.89 2.17
CA LEU A 83 4.13 -0.20 1.56
C LEU A 83 4.83 0.74 2.54
N TRP A 84 4.08 1.55 3.29
CA TRP A 84 4.62 2.44 4.31
C TRP A 84 5.40 1.68 5.40
N LEU A 85 4.82 0.60 5.91
CA LEU A 85 5.47 -0.32 6.84
C LEU A 85 6.79 -0.82 6.26
N LYS A 86 6.75 -1.37 5.04
CA LYS A 86 7.91 -2.00 4.41
C LYS A 86 9.03 -1.01 4.08
N MET A 87 8.68 0.19 3.63
CA MET A 87 9.66 1.10 3.02
C MET A 87 10.07 2.26 3.93
N LYS A 88 9.30 2.56 4.98
CA LYS A 88 9.54 3.73 5.83
C LYS A 88 9.53 3.44 7.32
N HIS A 89 8.57 2.67 7.83
CA HIS A 89 8.39 2.47 9.27
C HIS A 89 9.27 1.35 9.84
N CYS A 90 9.32 0.20 9.16
CA CYS A 90 10.19 -0.89 9.58
C CYS A 90 11.65 -0.46 9.48
N ARG A 91 12.41 -0.73 10.55
CA ARG A 91 13.87 -0.55 10.55
C ARG A 91 14.52 -1.57 9.61
N SER A 92 15.79 -1.37 9.27
CA SER A 92 16.52 -2.27 8.35
C SER A 92 16.60 -3.73 8.82
N TRP A 93 16.40 -3.99 10.12
CA TRP A 93 16.35 -5.32 10.73
C TRP A 93 14.92 -5.79 11.06
N GLU A 94 13.89 -5.06 10.61
CA GLU A 94 12.49 -5.50 10.74
C GLU A 94 11.96 -5.85 9.36
N VAL A 95 11.21 -6.95 9.28
CA VAL A 95 10.53 -7.38 8.05
C VAL A 95 9.04 -7.53 8.30
N ILE A 96 8.21 -7.27 7.29
CA ILE A 96 6.80 -7.66 7.34
C ILE A 96 6.75 -9.17 7.15
N GLU A 97 6.39 -9.87 8.21
CA GLU A 97 6.21 -11.32 8.22
C GLU A 97 4.88 -11.71 7.56
N SER A 98 3.80 -11.03 7.92
CA SER A 98 2.48 -11.28 7.36
C SER A 98 1.64 -10.00 7.31
N PHE A 99 0.67 -10.00 6.39
CA PHE A 99 -0.35 -8.95 6.30
C PHE A 99 -1.68 -9.61 5.98
N ASP A 100 -2.55 -9.67 6.97
CA ASP A 100 -3.89 -10.25 6.88
C ASP A 100 -4.90 -9.14 6.60
N TYR A 101 -5.57 -9.25 5.45
CA TYR A 101 -6.56 -8.28 4.99
C TYR A 101 -7.98 -8.58 5.47
N GLU A 102 -8.22 -9.75 6.08
CA GLU A 102 -9.51 -10.08 6.69
C GLU A 102 -9.58 -9.47 8.09
N THR A 103 -8.49 -9.61 8.86
CA THR A 103 -8.39 -9.03 10.21
C THR A 103 -7.79 -7.61 10.21
N ASN A 104 -7.33 -7.11 9.06
CA ASN A 104 -6.57 -5.87 8.92
C ASN A 104 -5.38 -5.81 9.88
N THR A 105 -4.63 -6.90 9.99
CA THR A 105 -3.45 -6.97 10.86
C THR A 105 -2.17 -7.15 10.05
N ALA A 106 -1.10 -6.52 10.50
CA ALA A 106 0.23 -6.70 9.95
C ALA A 106 1.17 -7.17 11.05
N VAL A 107 1.88 -8.26 10.83
CA VAL A 107 2.90 -8.74 11.76
C VAL A 107 4.27 -8.37 11.20
N THR A 108 5.06 -7.66 11.99
CA THR A 108 6.46 -7.39 11.69
C THR A 108 7.34 -8.17 12.64
N ARG A 109 8.45 -8.71 12.13
CA ARG A 109 9.41 -9.48 12.91
C ARG A 109 10.77 -8.80 12.88
N ASN A 110 11.38 -8.67 14.06
CA ASN A 110 12.78 -8.29 14.21
C ASN A 110 13.65 -9.50 13.83
N THR A 111 14.49 -9.38 12.82
CA THR A 111 15.34 -10.47 12.32
C THR A 111 16.53 -10.79 13.22
N VAL A 112 16.90 -9.89 14.13
CA VAL A 112 18.02 -10.07 15.08
C VAL A 112 17.52 -10.70 16.38
N GLY A 113 16.47 -10.14 16.96
CA GLY A 113 15.92 -10.58 18.26
C GLY A 113 14.76 -11.57 18.16
N ASN A 114 14.29 -11.88 16.95
CA ASN A 114 13.12 -12.72 16.66
C ASN A 114 11.81 -12.26 17.34
N SER A 115 11.74 -11.03 17.85
CA SER A 115 10.53 -10.48 18.45
C SER A 115 9.54 -10.03 17.38
N ALA A 116 8.26 -10.33 17.59
CA ALA A 116 7.17 -9.93 16.69
C ALA A 116 6.38 -8.75 17.26
N LYS A 117 5.92 -7.86 16.38
CA LYS A 117 4.97 -6.80 16.68
C LYS A 117 3.78 -6.93 15.75
N THR A 118 2.58 -6.91 16.32
CA THR A 118 1.33 -6.93 15.56
C THR A 118 0.76 -5.53 15.51
N TYR A 119 0.53 -5.03 14.29
CA TYR A 119 -0.18 -3.80 14.04
C TYR A 119 -1.61 -4.10 13.64
N THR A 120 -2.57 -3.44 14.28
CA THR A 120 -3.95 -3.41 13.78
C THR A 120 -4.14 -2.18 12.91
N VAL A 121 -4.73 -2.35 11.75
CA VAL A 121 -5.01 -1.29 10.80
C VAL A 121 -6.50 -0.98 10.81
N LEU A 122 -6.83 0.28 11.05
CA LEU A 122 -8.21 0.77 11.03
C LEU A 122 -8.36 1.88 10.00
N TYR A 123 -9.59 2.05 9.52
CA TYR A 123 -9.93 3.04 8.50
C TYR A 123 -11.09 3.91 8.99
N ASN A 124 -10.92 5.23 8.95
CA ASN A 124 -11.92 6.24 9.33
C ASN A 124 -12.61 5.93 10.67
N VAL A 125 -11.83 5.74 11.73
CA VAL A 125 -12.37 5.46 13.07
C VAL A 125 -12.96 6.73 13.66
N ASN A 126 -14.28 6.72 13.87
CA ASN A 126 -15.04 7.86 14.39
C ASN A 126 -15.42 7.73 15.88
N ARG A 127 -15.31 6.52 16.44
CA ARG A 127 -15.64 6.26 17.85
C ARG A 127 -14.40 6.50 18.73
N LYS A 128 -14.63 7.01 19.95
CA LYS A 128 -13.58 7.15 20.97
C LYS A 128 -13.16 5.76 21.41
N THR A 129 -12.06 5.27 20.86
CA THR A 129 -11.54 3.95 21.15
C THR A 129 -10.19 4.12 21.83
N TRP A 130 -10.02 3.52 23.01
CA TRP A 130 -8.69 3.37 23.60
C TRP A 130 -7.96 2.31 22.80
N ILE A 131 -6.92 2.75 22.13
CA ILE A 131 -6.22 1.98 21.13
C ILE A 131 -4.76 1.86 21.60
N GLY A 132 -4.23 0.64 21.55
CA GLY A 132 -2.86 0.34 22.00
C GLY A 132 -1.79 0.99 21.12
N GLU A 133 -0.52 0.80 21.48
CA GLU A 133 0.62 1.44 20.82
C GLU A 133 0.82 1.02 19.35
N ASN A 134 0.34 -0.18 18.99
CA ASN A 134 0.52 -0.75 17.65
C ASN A 134 -0.76 -0.71 16.82
N VAL A 135 -1.39 0.46 16.73
CA VAL A 135 -2.53 0.64 15.82
C VAL A 135 -2.28 1.79 14.89
N ILE A 136 -2.54 1.52 13.62
CA ILE A 136 -2.41 2.46 12.52
C ILE A 136 -3.82 2.78 12.06
N ILE A 137 -4.17 4.06 12.05
CA ILE A 137 -5.47 4.51 11.57
C ILE A 137 -5.28 5.40 10.36
N ILE A 138 -5.91 5.03 9.25
CA ILE A 138 -5.97 5.89 8.06
C ILE A 138 -7.23 6.72 8.09
N TYR A 139 -7.06 8.01 7.80
CA TYR A 139 -8.14 8.93 7.49
C TYR A 139 -8.08 9.37 6.03
N ASP A 140 -9.25 9.63 5.44
CA ASP A 140 -9.33 10.18 4.08
C ASP A 140 -8.88 11.63 4.01
N THR A 141 -9.07 12.37 5.10
CA THR A 141 -8.81 13.82 5.14
C THR A 141 -8.01 14.22 6.38
N GLU A 142 -7.19 15.27 6.22
CA GLU A 142 -6.48 15.88 7.35
C GLU A 142 -7.43 16.42 8.43
N GLN A 143 -8.62 16.86 8.05
CA GLN A 143 -9.62 17.31 9.01
C GLN A 143 -10.04 16.17 9.94
N GLN A 144 -10.40 15.01 9.39
CA GLN A 144 -10.78 13.83 10.18
C GLN A 144 -9.63 13.37 11.09
N LYS A 145 -8.39 13.34 10.57
CA LYS A 145 -7.19 13.03 11.36
C LYS A 145 -7.02 13.98 12.54
N ARG A 146 -7.18 15.29 12.34
CA ARG A 146 -7.08 16.31 13.41
C ARG A 146 -8.17 16.15 14.46
N GLU A 147 -9.40 15.83 14.05
CA GLU A 147 -10.50 15.56 14.98
C GLU A 147 -10.25 14.30 15.81
N ALA A 148 -9.73 13.25 15.17
CA ALA A 148 -9.37 11.99 15.82
C ALA A 148 -8.22 12.13 16.81
N PHE A 149 -7.23 12.97 16.52
CA PHE A 149 -6.07 13.21 17.40
C PHE A 149 -6.48 13.65 18.81
N LYS A 150 -7.63 14.33 18.95
CA LYS A 150 -8.17 14.74 20.25
C LYS A 150 -8.74 13.59 21.08
N ARG A 151 -8.98 12.43 20.48
CA ARG A 151 -9.80 11.34 21.04
C ARG A 151 -9.12 9.99 21.06
N ILE A 152 -8.06 9.80 20.26
CA ILE A 152 -7.45 8.50 20.01
C ILE A 152 -5.93 8.58 20.24
N LYS A 153 -5.37 7.56 20.88
CA LYS A 153 -3.91 7.32 20.95
C LYS A 153 -3.53 6.26 19.90
N GLY A 154 -2.48 6.51 19.12
CA GLY A 154 -2.01 5.61 18.06
C GLY A 154 -1.26 6.35 16.95
N ILE A 155 -0.88 5.62 15.90
CA ILE A 155 -0.27 6.19 14.69
C ILE A 155 -1.42 6.62 13.76
N LEU A 156 -1.61 7.93 13.64
CA LEU A 156 -2.69 8.52 12.85
C LEU A 156 -2.10 9.05 11.54
N LEU A 157 -2.54 8.50 10.41
CA LEU A 157 -2.03 8.85 9.09
C LEU A 157 -3.18 9.18 8.14
N THR A 158 -2.91 10.01 7.14
CA THR A 158 -3.67 10.07 5.90
C THR A 158 -2.93 9.32 4.79
N ILE A 159 -3.63 9.04 3.70
CA ILE A 159 -2.98 8.51 2.49
C ILE A 159 -1.91 9.48 1.97
N ASP A 160 -2.11 10.79 2.12
CA ASP A 160 -1.14 11.80 1.71
C ASP A 160 0.10 11.81 2.62
N ASP A 161 -0.05 11.66 3.94
CA ASP A 161 1.10 11.47 4.86
C ASP A 161 1.96 10.27 4.43
N ILE A 162 1.31 9.15 4.10
CA ILE A 162 1.97 7.93 3.65
C ILE A 162 2.74 8.21 2.35
N LYS A 163 2.07 8.80 1.36
CA LYS A 163 2.68 9.11 0.06
C LYS A 163 3.86 10.07 0.19
N GLU A 164 3.74 11.11 1.01
CA GLU A 164 4.83 12.05 1.27
C GLU A 164 6.02 11.36 1.93
N GLY A 165 5.78 10.56 2.96
CA GLY A 165 6.82 9.79 3.63
C GLY A 165 7.58 8.83 2.71
N LEU A 166 6.89 8.28 1.70
CA LEU A 166 7.45 7.35 0.70
C LEU A 166 8.23 8.07 -0.43
N LYS A 167 7.92 9.32 -0.75
CA LYS A 167 8.69 10.11 -1.74
C LYS A 167 10.14 10.30 -1.29
N CYS A 168 10.34 10.58 0.00
CA CYS A 168 11.68 10.83 0.56
C CYS A 168 12.62 9.62 0.51
N VAL A 169 12.09 8.39 0.38
CA VAL A 169 12.89 7.14 0.35
C VAL A 169 13.55 6.90 -1.01
N LYS A 170 13.02 7.48 -2.11
CA LYS A 170 13.60 7.32 -3.45
C LYS A 170 14.78 8.26 -3.74
N CYS A 171 15.12 9.16 -2.81
CA CYS A 171 16.20 10.15 -2.96
C CYS A 171 17.52 9.78 -2.25
N SER A 172 17.55 8.63 -1.58
CA SER A 172 18.70 8.08 -0.84
C SER A 172 19.14 6.77 -1.45
#